data_AF-A0A256ZEG5-F1
#
_entry.id   AF-A0A256ZEG5-F1
#
_cell.length_a   1.000
_cell.length_b   1.000
_cell.length_c   1.000
_cell.angle_alpha   90.00
_cell.angle_beta   90.00
_cell.angle_gamma   90.00
#
_symmetry.space_group_name_H-M   'P 1'
#
loop_
_entity.id
_entity.type
_entity.pdbx_description
1 polymer ?
#
loop_
_entity_poly.entity_id
_entity_poly.type
_entity_poly.pdbx_seq_one_letter_code
_entity_poly.pdbx_strand_id
1 'polypeptide(L)'
;MKVGVTLAIAMIILALSSAILGYSLAASQLHRSIGEVEGKISSLTYIAEVISAKEHVEDSFYYAQAIIEDECIAESIGKVLNMNFTVKSNIKASANALFLKKLKHDLTLLNETPPPEQNIGLHEQYVGVLESYIRNYEKYIIYFENGKSCSMLKTVLASLNSDYSKLSVLANAIVKNISK
;
A
#
# COMPACT_ATOMS: atom_id res chain seq x y z
N MET A 1 -28.68 69.67 9.62
CA MET A 1 -27.37 69.02 9.36
C MET A 1 -27.16 67.66 10.04
N LYS A 2 -27.72 67.37 11.23
CA LYS A 2 -27.44 66.13 11.96
C LYS A 2 -28.01 64.84 11.31
N VAL A 3 -29.23 64.88 10.77
CA VAL A 3 -29.90 63.68 10.23
C VAL A 3 -29.21 63.11 8.98
N GLY A 4 -28.73 63.97 8.07
CA GLY A 4 -28.03 63.52 6.86
C GLY A 4 -26.65 62.90 7.15
N VAL A 5 -25.95 63.40 8.16
CA VAL A 5 -24.66 62.83 8.60
C VAL A 5 -24.87 61.48 9.28
N THR A 6 -25.89 61.36 10.14
CA THR A 6 -26.23 60.07 10.79
C THR A 6 -26.63 59.01 9.76
N LEU A 7 -27.42 59.38 8.75
CA LEU A 7 -27.83 58.46 7.68
C LEU A 7 -26.63 58.04 6.82
N ALA A 8 -25.73 58.96 6.48
CA ALA A 8 -24.51 58.65 5.73
C ALA A 8 -23.60 57.68 6.51
N ILE A 9 -23.41 57.90 7.82
CA ILE A 9 -22.65 56.99 8.68
C ILE A 9 -23.30 55.61 8.74
N ALA A 10 -24.64 55.53 8.88
CA ALA A 10 -25.35 54.25 8.91
C ALA A 10 -25.19 53.48 7.59
N MET A 11 -25.26 54.16 6.44
CA MET A 11 -25.03 53.51 5.13
C MET A 11 -23.60 53.02 4.96
N ILE A 12 -22.61 53.77 5.42
CA ILE A 12 -21.19 53.36 5.40
C ILE A 12 -20.99 52.10 6.27
N ILE A 13 -21.57 52.07 7.47
CA ILE A 13 -21.51 50.90 8.36
C ILE A 13 -22.18 49.69 7.69
N LEU A 14 -23.38 49.84 7.14
CA LEU A 14 -24.10 48.78 6.43
C LEU A 14 -23.29 48.23 5.25
N ALA A 15 -22.69 49.09 4.44
CA ALA A 15 -21.85 48.70 3.31
C ALA A 15 -20.61 47.91 3.79
N LEU A 16 -19.90 48.40 4.82
CA LEU A 16 -18.75 47.71 5.40
C LEU A 16 -19.13 46.36 6.00
N SER A 17 -20.23 46.27 6.75
CA SER A 17 -20.71 45.01 7.32
C SER A 17 -21.09 44.00 6.25
N SER A 18 -21.75 44.43 5.16
CA SER A 18 -22.09 43.55 4.03
C SER A 18 -20.85 43.03 3.31
N ALA A 19 -19.82 43.86 3.12
CA ALA A 19 -18.55 43.45 2.53
C ALA A 19 -17.83 42.43 3.42
N ILE A 20 -17.74 42.67 4.74
CA ILE A 20 -17.12 41.74 5.70
C ILE A 20 -17.83 40.38 5.71
N LEU A 21 -19.17 40.37 5.70
CA LEU A 21 -19.95 39.13 5.61
C LEU A 21 -19.70 38.39 4.29
N GLY A 22 -19.61 39.13 3.17
CA GLY A 22 -19.26 38.56 1.87
C GLY A 22 -17.88 37.90 1.87
N TYR A 23 -16.86 38.56 2.43
CA TYR A 23 -15.52 37.99 2.57
C TYR A 23 -15.48 36.79 3.52
N SER A 24 -16.21 36.83 4.63
CA SER A 24 -16.31 35.70 5.57
C SER A 24 -16.96 34.47 4.92
N LEU A 25 -18.02 34.68 4.15
CA LEU A 25 -18.66 33.61 3.39
C LEU A 25 -17.72 33.03 2.32
N ALA A 26 -17.04 33.89 1.55
CA ALA A 26 -16.05 33.45 0.56
C ALA A 26 -14.89 32.68 1.20
N ALA A 27 -14.38 33.15 2.34
CA ALA A 27 -13.32 32.47 3.08
C ALA A 27 -13.76 31.10 3.62
N SER A 28 -14.98 30.98 4.15
CA SER A 28 -15.52 29.68 4.61
C SER A 28 -15.75 28.70 3.46
N GLN A 29 -16.25 29.16 2.31
CA GLN A 29 -16.37 28.36 1.09
C GLN A 29 -15.00 27.89 0.59
N LEU A 30 -14.01 28.78 0.57
CA LEU A 30 -12.63 28.43 0.20
C LEU A 30 -12.04 27.40 1.17
N HIS A 31 -12.22 27.60 2.48
CA HIS A 31 -11.74 26.65 3.49
C HIS A 31 -12.40 25.27 3.32
N ARG A 32 -13.70 25.22 3.05
CA ARG A 32 -14.41 23.96 2.75
C ARG A 32 -13.84 23.31 1.48
N SER A 33 -13.63 24.08 0.42
CA SER A 33 -13.05 23.58 -0.83
C SER A 33 -11.62 23.05 -0.64
N ILE A 34 -10.80 23.69 0.20
CA ILE A 34 -9.45 23.22 0.53
C ILE A 34 -9.54 21.89 1.28
N GLY A 35 -10.38 21.80 2.31
CA GLY A 35 -10.58 20.55 3.04
C GLY A 35 -11.09 19.39 2.16
N GLU A 36 -11.98 19.67 1.21
CA GLU A 36 -12.43 18.68 0.21
C GLU A 36 -11.27 18.19 -0.69
N VAL A 37 -10.35 19.07 -1.07
CA VAL A 37 -9.17 18.71 -1.87
C VAL A 37 -8.16 17.91 -1.05
N GLU A 38 -7.88 18.33 0.19
CA GLU A 38 -7.00 17.61 1.11
C GLU A 38 -7.49 16.18 1.34
N GLY A 39 -8.79 16.00 1.62
CA GLY A 39 -9.39 14.67 1.79
C GLY A 39 -9.27 13.77 0.55
N LYS A 40 -9.40 14.35 -0.65
CA LYS A 40 -9.19 13.62 -1.92
C LYS A 40 -7.73 13.21 -2.10
N ILE A 41 -6.78 14.10 -1.80
CA ILE A 41 -5.35 13.81 -1.88
C ILE A 41 -5.00 12.67 -0.91
N SER A 42 -5.45 12.75 0.34
CA SER A 42 -5.23 11.68 1.33
C SER A 42 -5.78 10.33 0.84
N SER A 43 -6.98 10.32 0.26
CA SER A 43 -7.60 9.11 -0.28
C SER A 43 -6.81 8.52 -1.45
N LEU A 44 -6.30 9.37 -2.35
CA LEU A 44 -5.47 8.94 -3.48
C LEU A 44 -4.10 8.43 -3.05
N THR A 45 -3.46 9.11 -2.09
CA THR A 45 -2.19 8.65 -1.49
C THR A 45 -2.36 7.27 -0.88
N TYR A 46 -3.41 7.08 -0.08
CA TYR A 46 -3.72 5.78 0.52
C TYR A 46 -3.96 4.69 -0.53
N ILE A 47 -4.71 4.96 -1.60
CA ILE A 47 -4.87 3.99 -2.70
C ILE A 47 -3.52 3.65 -3.34
N ALA A 48 -2.68 4.65 -3.60
CA ALA A 48 -1.40 4.45 -4.26
C ALA A 48 -0.48 3.55 -3.42
N GLU A 49 -0.48 3.71 -2.10
CA GLU A 49 0.27 2.85 -1.18
C GLU A 49 -0.25 1.40 -1.18
N VAL A 50 -1.58 1.21 -1.17
CA VAL A 50 -2.19 -0.13 -1.27
C VAL A 50 -1.83 -0.81 -2.61
N ILE A 51 -1.88 -0.08 -3.72
CA ILE A 51 -1.51 -0.59 -5.04
C ILE A 51 -0.02 -0.93 -5.08
N SER A 52 0.85 -0.04 -4.62
CA SER A 52 2.31 -0.25 -4.55
C SER A 52 2.65 -1.52 -3.75
N ALA A 53 2.04 -1.68 -2.57
CA ALA A 53 2.21 -2.86 -1.75
C ALA A 53 1.77 -4.14 -2.49
N LYS A 54 0.64 -4.11 -3.19
CA LYS A 54 0.15 -5.24 -3.99
C LYS A 54 1.14 -5.60 -5.11
N GLU A 55 1.65 -4.60 -5.83
CA GLU A 55 2.62 -4.81 -6.92
C GLU A 55 3.92 -5.43 -6.40
N HIS A 56 4.46 -4.94 -5.28
CA HIS A 56 5.65 -5.54 -4.68
C HIS A 56 5.42 -6.97 -4.16
N VAL A 57 4.22 -7.28 -3.65
CA VAL A 57 3.82 -8.66 -3.29
C VAL A 57 3.77 -9.53 -4.54
N GLU A 58 3.17 -9.04 -5.62
CA GLU A 58 3.07 -9.76 -6.90
C GLU A 58 4.44 -10.08 -7.51
N ASP A 59 5.30 -9.07 -7.62
CA ASP A 59 6.66 -9.22 -8.16
C ASP A 59 7.48 -10.21 -7.34
N SER A 60 7.44 -10.07 -6.01
CA SER A 60 8.20 -10.96 -5.11
C SER A 60 7.65 -12.39 -5.14
N PHE A 61 6.34 -12.57 -5.29
CA PHE A 61 5.72 -13.90 -5.38
C PHE A 61 6.16 -14.62 -6.66
N TYR A 62 6.04 -13.98 -7.83
CA TYR A 62 6.44 -14.60 -9.09
C TYR A 62 7.94 -14.87 -9.14
N TYR A 63 8.74 -13.98 -8.56
CA TYR A 63 10.17 -14.20 -8.43
C TYR A 63 10.49 -15.43 -7.57
N ALA A 64 9.85 -15.56 -6.40
CA ALA A 64 10.02 -16.73 -5.54
C ALA A 64 9.56 -18.02 -6.24
N GLN A 65 8.43 -17.98 -6.95
CA GLN A 65 7.93 -19.11 -7.72
C GLN A 65 8.96 -19.59 -8.75
N ALA A 66 9.47 -18.70 -9.60
CA ALA A 66 10.42 -19.05 -10.64
C ALA A 66 11.71 -19.67 -10.05
N ILE A 67 12.20 -19.11 -8.94
CA ILE A 67 13.37 -19.68 -8.25
C ILE A 67 13.09 -21.07 -7.69
N ILE A 68 11.93 -21.28 -7.10
CA ILE A 68 11.57 -22.58 -6.52
C ILE A 68 11.44 -23.62 -7.62
N GLU A 69 10.87 -23.26 -8.78
CA GLU A 69 10.80 -24.12 -9.95
C GLU A 69 12.20 -24.51 -10.46
N ASP A 70 13.12 -23.55 -10.59
CA ASP A 70 14.53 -23.81 -10.94
C ASP A 70 15.20 -24.81 -9.98
N GLU A 71 15.07 -24.58 -8.66
CA GLU A 71 15.66 -25.45 -7.64
C GLU A 71 15.06 -26.86 -7.68
N CYS A 72 13.75 -26.98 -7.93
CA CYS A 72 13.09 -28.26 -8.10
C CYS A 72 13.56 -29.03 -9.35
N ILE A 73 13.80 -28.33 -10.46
CA ILE A 73 14.35 -28.92 -11.68
C ILE A 73 15.79 -29.40 -11.41
N ALA A 74 16.62 -28.56 -10.79
CA ALA A 74 18.01 -28.91 -10.47
C ALA A 74 18.11 -30.09 -9.50
N GLU A 75 17.26 -30.15 -8.46
CA GLU A 75 17.18 -31.29 -7.55
C GLU A 75 16.80 -32.58 -8.31
N SER A 76 15.85 -32.48 -9.24
CA SER A 76 15.40 -33.62 -10.06
C SER A 76 16.51 -34.13 -10.99
N ILE A 77 17.20 -33.23 -11.69
CA ILE A 77 18.35 -33.57 -12.54
C ILE A 77 19.48 -34.16 -11.69
N GLY A 78 19.75 -33.57 -10.53
CA GLY A 78 20.76 -34.05 -9.58
C GLY A 78 20.51 -35.48 -9.13
N LYS A 79 19.25 -35.81 -8.80
CA LYS A 79 18.84 -37.18 -8.48
C LYS A 79 19.07 -38.16 -9.63
N VAL A 80 18.74 -37.78 -10.86
CA VAL A 80 18.92 -38.64 -12.05
C VAL A 80 20.40 -38.88 -12.36
N LEU A 81 21.23 -37.85 -12.22
CA LEU A 81 22.65 -37.91 -12.55
C LEU A 81 23.54 -38.33 -11.38
N ASN A 82 22.98 -38.54 -10.19
CA ASN A 82 23.70 -38.72 -8.94
C ASN A 82 24.73 -37.59 -8.68
N MET A 83 24.33 -36.36 -8.96
CA MET A 83 25.11 -35.13 -8.79
C MET A 83 24.36 -34.12 -7.94
N ASN A 84 25.08 -33.22 -7.27
CA ASN A 84 24.45 -32.13 -6.53
C ASN A 84 24.60 -30.82 -7.31
N PHE A 85 23.50 -30.28 -7.82
CA PHE A 85 23.45 -28.99 -8.49
C PHE A 85 23.00 -27.93 -7.50
N THR A 86 23.74 -26.83 -7.40
CA THR A 86 23.32 -25.66 -6.62
C THR A 86 22.95 -24.56 -7.60
N VAL A 87 21.70 -24.07 -7.60
CA VAL A 87 21.26 -22.97 -8.48
C VAL A 87 21.34 -21.59 -7.80
N LYS A 88 22.03 -21.52 -6.65
CA LYS A 88 22.25 -20.27 -5.93
C LYS A 88 23.22 -19.38 -6.70
N SER A 89 22.73 -18.22 -7.14
CA SER A 89 23.57 -17.13 -7.59
C SER A 89 23.46 -15.96 -6.61
N ASN A 90 24.54 -15.19 -6.45
CA ASN A 90 24.55 -13.97 -5.62
C ASN A 90 23.49 -12.95 -6.09
N ILE A 91 23.15 -12.98 -7.38
CA ILE A 91 22.09 -12.18 -7.99
C ILE A 91 20.73 -12.59 -7.38
N LYS A 92 20.48 -13.90 -7.23
CA LYS A 92 19.21 -14.40 -6.69
C LYS A 92 18.97 -13.94 -5.25
N ALA A 93 20.00 -14.00 -4.41
CA ALA A 93 19.96 -13.54 -3.02
C ALA A 93 19.79 -12.02 -2.89
N SER A 94 20.49 -11.24 -3.73
CA SER A 94 20.40 -9.77 -3.72
C SER A 94 18.98 -9.27 -4.04
N ALA A 95 18.31 -9.88 -5.01
CA ALA A 95 16.93 -9.52 -5.35
C ALA A 95 15.95 -9.87 -4.21
N ASN A 96 16.13 -11.01 -3.55
CA ASN A 96 15.33 -11.38 -2.37
C ASN A 96 15.44 -10.36 -1.23
N ALA A 97 16.65 -9.88 -0.95
CA ALA A 97 16.86 -8.83 0.04
C ALA A 97 16.17 -7.51 -0.35
N LEU A 98 16.21 -7.15 -1.64
CA LEU A 98 15.53 -5.95 -2.15
C LEU A 98 14.01 -6.05 -2.02
N PHE A 99 13.42 -7.17 -2.43
CA PHE A 99 11.98 -7.40 -2.29
C PHE A 99 11.55 -7.34 -0.83
N LEU A 100 12.27 -8.02 0.07
CA LEU A 100 11.96 -7.98 1.50
C LEU A 100 12.02 -6.55 2.06
N LYS A 101 13.02 -5.76 1.64
CA LYS A 101 13.14 -4.35 2.06
C LYS A 101 11.95 -3.53 1.59
N LYS A 102 11.51 -3.69 0.33
CA LYS A 102 10.35 -3.00 -0.23
C LYS A 102 9.07 -3.36 0.51
N LEU A 103 8.80 -4.65 0.70
CA LEU A 103 7.60 -5.12 1.41
C LEU A 103 7.53 -4.58 2.84
N LYS A 104 8.66 -4.57 3.57
CA LYS A 104 8.72 -3.98 4.92
C LYS A 104 8.46 -2.48 4.90
N HIS A 105 8.99 -1.76 3.90
CA HIS A 105 8.72 -0.34 3.74
C HIS A 105 7.24 -0.07 3.47
N ASP A 106 6.61 -0.84 2.58
CA ASP A 106 5.17 -0.73 2.29
C ASP A 106 4.33 -0.99 3.55
N LEU A 107 4.69 -2.00 4.34
CA LEU A 107 4.03 -2.28 5.62
C LEU A 107 4.17 -1.09 6.60
N THR A 108 5.36 -0.50 6.71
CA THR A 108 5.57 0.70 7.55
C THR A 108 4.70 1.85 7.09
N LEU A 109 4.69 2.16 5.78
CA LEU A 109 3.85 3.23 5.23
C LEU A 109 2.38 2.99 5.53
N LEU A 110 1.88 1.79 5.25
CA LEU A 110 0.47 1.47 5.49
C LEU A 110 0.08 1.53 6.96
N ASN A 111 0.99 1.20 7.90
CA ASN A 111 0.73 1.36 9.33
C ASN A 111 0.68 2.83 9.79
N GLU A 112 1.37 3.72 9.07
CA GLU A 112 1.42 5.16 9.37
C GLU A 112 0.31 5.94 8.67
N THR A 113 -0.19 5.44 7.53
CA THR A 113 -1.21 6.10 6.74
C THR A 113 -2.61 5.83 7.29
N PRO A 114 -3.36 6.87 7.70
CA PRO A 114 -4.73 6.70 8.16
C PRO A 114 -5.63 6.30 6.97
N PRO A 115 -6.33 5.15 7.03
CA PRO A 115 -7.26 4.76 5.99
C PRO A 115 -8.53 5.63 6.03
N PRO A 116 -9.23 5.84 4.91
CA PRO A 116 -10.57 6.41 4.91
C PRO A 116 -11.51 5.61 5.82
N GLU A 117 -12.45 6.28 6.52
CA GLU A 117 -13.32 5.65 7.53
C GLU A 117 -14.03 4.40 7.01
N GLN A 118 -14.54 4.43 5.76
CA GLN A 118 -15.22 3.29 5.14
C GLN A 118 -14.33 2.06 4.89
N ASN A 119 -13.00 2.20 4.99
CA ASN A 119 -12.03 1.17 4.67
C ASN A 119 -11.22 0.68 5.86
N ILE A 120 -11.44 1.18 7.09
CA ILE A 120 -10.68 0.77 8.28
C ILE A 120 -10.61 -0.76 8.42
N GLY A 121 -11.76 -1.45 8.35
CA GLY A 121 -11.79 -2.91 8.49
C GLY A 121 -11.13 -3.67 7.33
N LEU A 122 -11.13 -3.13 6.11
CA LEU A 122 -10.41 -3.72 4.98
C LEU A 122 -8.91 -3.46 5.08
N HIS A 123 -8.53 -2.29 5.56
CA HIS A 123 -7.16 -1.89 5.80
C HIS A 123 -6.48 -2.79 6.84
N GLU A 124 -7.11 -3.00 7.99
CA GLU A 124 -6.60 -3.87 9.05
C GLU A 124 -6.40 -5.31 8.53
N GLN A 125 -7.33 -5.81 7.74
CA GLN A 125 -7.19 -7.11 7.07
C GLN A 125 -6.02 -7.12 6.07
N TYR A 126 -5.89 -6.08 5.26
CA TYR A 126 -4.82 -5.95 4.27
C TYR A 126 -3.44 -5.95 4.94
N VAL A 127 -3.26 -5.12 5.95
CA VAL A 127 -2.04 -5.03 6.76
C VAL A 127 -1.73 -6.38 7.42
N GLY A 128 -2.71 -7.02 8.07
CA GLY A 128 -2.50 -8.32 8.72
C GLY A 128 -2.09 -9.43 7.75
N VAL A 129 -2.64 -9.46 6.53
CA VAL A 129 -2.22 -10.42 5.50
C VAL A 129 -0.84 -10.04 4.94
N LEU A 130 -0.53 -8.75 4.78
CA LEU A 130 0.79 -8.30 4.32
C LEU A 130 1.89 -8.68 5.31
N GLU A 131 1.64 -8.55 6.61
CA GLU A 131 2.55 -9.06 7.65
C GLU A 131 2.76 -10.57 7.56
N SER A 132 1.68 -11.34 7.32
CA SER A 132 1.78 -12.79 7.08
C SER A 132 2.63 -13.10 5.86
N TYR A 133 2.39 -12.39 4.76
CA TYR A 133 3.15 -12.55 3.51
C TYR A 133 4.63 -12.29 3.76
N ILE A 134 4.99 -11.19 4.43
CA ILE A 134 6.38 -10.83 4.76
C ILE A 134 7.04 -11.93 5.59
N ARG A 135 6.38 -12.43 6.63
CA ARG A 135 6.93 -13.54 7.45
C ARG A 135 7.14 -14.81 6.63
N ASN A 136 6.20 -15.14 5.74
CA ASN A 136 6.32 -16.28 4.83
C ASN A 136 7.45 -16.06 3.80
N TYR A 137 7.66 -14.82 3.36
CA TYR A 137 8.74 -14.46 2.43
C TYR A 137 10.11 -14.56 3.10
N GLU A 138 10.25 -14.09 4.34
CA GLU A 138 11.46 -14.29 5.15
C GLU A 138 11.78 -15.78 5.33
N LYS A 139 10.76 -16.59 5.63
CA LYS A 139 10.89 -18.04 5.73
C LYS A 139 11.36 -18.65 4.41
N TYR A 140 10.82 -18.19 3.29
CA TYR A 140 11.26 -18.61 1.95
C TYR A 140 12.74 -18.30 1.74
N ILE A 141 13.19 -17.07 2.03
CA ILE A 141 14.59 -16.66 1.90
C ILE A 141 15.49 -17.58 2.73
N ILE A 142 15.14 -17.80 4.01
CA ILE A 142 15.90 -18.70 4.90
C ILE A 142 15.96 -20.12 4.34
N TYR A 143 14.85 -20.64 3.80
CA TYR A 143 14.81 -22.00 3.26
C TYR A 143 15.64 -22.12 1.99
N PHE A 144 15.56 -21.11 1.11
CA PHE A 144 16.35 -21.02 -0.10
C PHE A 144 17.85 -20.95 0.23
N GLU A 145 18.26 -20.01 1.08
CA GLU A 145 19.66 -19.82 1.46
C GLU A 145 20.27 -21.03 2.18
N ASN A 146 19.47 -21.79 2.94
CA ASN A 146 19.92 -23.02 3.59
C ASN A 146 19.83 -24.27 2.71
N GLY A 147 19.45 -24.13 1.43
CA GLY A 147 19.38 -25.26 0.49
C GLY A 147 18.40 -26.34 0.94
N LYS A 148 17.26 -25.92 1.50
CA LYS A 148 16.17 -26.85 1.83
C LYS A 148 15.62 -27.49 0.55
N SER A 149 15.07 -28.69 0.68
CA SER A 149 14.55 -29.44 -0.46
C SER A 149 13.42 -28.68 -1.18
N CYS A 150 13.26 -28.98 -2.45
CA CYS A 150 12.14 -28.53 -3.29
C CYS A 150 10.78 -28.73 -2.59
N SER A 151 10.58 -29.85 -1.88
CA SER A 151 9.34 -30.09 -1.14
C SER A 151 9.09 -29.05 -0.04
N MET A 152 10.13 -28.62 0.69
CA MET A 152 9.99 -27.60 1.73
C MET A 152 9.74 -26.21 1.13
N LEU A 153 10.42 -25.90 0.02
CA LEU A 153 10.20 -24.66 -0.72
C LEU A 153 8.78 -24.57 -1.26
N LYS A 154 8.24 -25.65 -1.84
CA LYS A 154 6.84 -25.72 -2.31
C LYS A 154 5.82 -25.48 -1.20
N THR A 155 6.07 -25.95 0.02
CA THR A 155 5.19 -25.67 1.16
C THR A 155 5.13 -24.17 1.47
N VAL A 156 6.26 -23.47 1.43
CA VAL A 156 6.28 -22.01 1.65
C VAL A 156 5.63 -21.28 0.48
N LEU A 157 5.85 -21.73 -0.75
CA LEU A 157 5.21 -21.16 -1.94
C LEU A 157 3.68 -21.22 -1.85
N ALA A 158 3.12 -22.31 -1.33
CA ALA A 158 1.67 -22.41 -1.12
C ALA A 158 1.15 -21.35 -0.13
N SER A 159 1.88 -21.07 0.95
CA SER A 159 1.54 -19.98 1.88
C SER A 159 1.64 -18.62 1.21
N LEU A 160 2.72 -18.36 0.45
CA LEU A 160 2.89 -17.11 -0.29
C LEU A 160 1.75 -16.88 -1.29
N ASN A 161 1.35 -17.92 -2.03
CA ASN A 161 0.24 -17.84 -2.99
C ASN A 161 -1.11 -17.54 -2.31
N SER A 162 -1.36 -18.14 -1.14
CA SER A 162 -2.57 -17.90 -0.34
C SER A 162 -2.64 -16.44 0.13
N ASP A 163 -1.53 -15.91 0.64
CA ASP A 163 -1.45 -14.53 1.10
C ASP A 163 -1.53 -13.53 -0.08
N TYR A 164 -0.83 -13.78 -1.18
CA TYR A 164 -0.93 -12.99 -2.44
C TYR A 164 -2.37 -12.92 -2.96
N SER A 165 -3.07 -14.05 -2.99
CA SER A 165 -4.46 -14.12 -3.47
C SER A 165 -5.39 -13.26 -2.61
N LYS A 166 -5.23 -13.33 -1.28
CA LYS A 166 -6.00 -12.51 -0.34
C LYS A 166 -5.69 -11.02 -0.48
N LEU A 167 -4.41 -10.66 -0.56
CA LEU A 167 -3.97 -9.27 -0.75
C LEU A 167 -4.53 -8.69 -2.05
N SER A 168 -4.50 -9.46 -3.14
CA SER A 168 -5.07 -9.04 -4.42
C SER A 168 -6.57 -8.75 -4.33
N VAL A 169 -7.33 -9.60 -3.64
CA VAL A 169 -8.78 -9.39 -3.42
C VAL A 169 -9.02 -8.14 -2.56
N LEU A 170 -8.28 -7.98 -1.47
CA LEU A 170 -8.43 -6.86 -0.54
C LEU A 170 -8.04 -5.52 -1.19
N ALA A 171 -6.93 -5.46 -1.93
CA ALA A 171 -6.51 -4.28 -2.66
C ALA A 171 -7.58 -3.85 -3.68
N ASN A 172 -8.10 -4.79 -4.47
CA ASN A 172 -9.17 -4.49 -5.43
C ASN A 172 -10.44 -3.96 -4.76
N ALA A 173 -10.81 -4.51 -3.58
CA ALA A 173 -11.95 -4.03 -2.81
C ALA A 173 -11.73 -2.60 -2.30
N ILE A 174 -10.54 -2.31 -1.74
CA ILE A 174 -10.17 -0.97 -1.24
C ILE A 174 -10.22 0.07 -2.37
N VAL A 175 -9.57 -0.22 -3.51
CA VAL A 175 -9.54 0.67 -4.69
C VAL A 175 -10.96 0.96 -5.18
N LYS A 176 -11.80 -0.06 -5.26
CA LYS A 176 -13.20 0.06 -5.71
C LYS A 176 -14.06 0.90 -4.77
N ASN A 177 -13.79 0.87 -3.46
CA ASN A 177 -14.55 1.62 -2.47
C ASN A 177 -14.24 3.12 -2.48
N ILE A 178 -13.03 3.52 -2.91
CA ILE A 178 -12.62 4.93 -2.94
C ILE A 178 -12.90 5.56 -4.32
N SER A 179 -13.01 4.75 -5.37
CA SER A 179 -13.34 5.21 -6.73
C SER A 179 -14.83 5.53 -6.94
N LYS A 180 -15.65 5.46 -5.89
CA LYS A 180 -17.10 5.75 -5.91
C LYS A 180 -17.38 7.06 -5.19
#